data_AF-A0A2D9B4X4-F1
#
_entry.id   AF-A0A2D9B4X4-F1
#
_cell.length_a   1.000
_cell.length_b   1.000
_cell.length_c   1.000
_cell.angle_alpha   90.00
_cell.angle_beta   90.00
_cell.angle_gamma   90.00
#
_symmetry.space_group_name_H-M   'P 1'
#
loop_
_entity.id
_entity.type
_entity.pdbx_description
1 polymer ?
#
loop_
_entity_poly.entity_id
_entity_poly.type
_entity_poly.pdbx_seq_one_letter_code
_entity_poly.pdbx_strand_id
1 'polypeptide(L)' 'MELLNNWRIIILLCLTLGLAPFFPEPHLWGKLKWIAGGAHGMQPMDYFDLLFHGLPFLLLIRIVFREIQKKTKRN' A
#
# COMPACT_ATOMS: atom_id res chain seq x y z
N MET A 1 16.10 8.76 5.26
CA MET A 1 15.11 8.84 6.37
C MET A 1 14.01 9.87 6.13
N GLU A 2 14.25 10.97 5.39
CA GLU A 2 13.21 11.98 5.12
C GLU A 2 12.08 11.48 4.21
N LEU A 3 12.39 10.71 3.16
CA LEU A 3 11.42 10.24 2.17
C LEU A 3 10.30 9.39 2.79
N LEU A 4 10.67 8.41 3.62
CA LEU A 4 9.75 7.46 4.27
C LEU A 4 8.93 8.11 5.40
N ASN A 5 9.20 9.37 5.74
CA ASN A 5 8.48 10.13 6.76
C ASN A 5 7.67 11.29 6.17
N ASN A 6 7.83 11.57 4.87
CA ASN A 6 7.16 12.65 4.20
C ASN A 6 5.76 12.21 3.73
N TRP A 7 4.72 12.69 4.41
CA TRP A 7 3.34 12.33 4.14
C TRP A 7 2.90 12.68 2.70
N ARG A 8 3.40 13.79 2.12
CA ARG A 8 3.05 14.19 0.75
C ARG A 8 3.55 13.18 -0.26
N ILE A 9 4.79 12.73 -0.09
CA ILE A 9 5.40 11.76 -0.99
C ILE A 9 4.72 10.41 -0.87
N ILE A 10 4.40 9.97 0.35
CA ILE A 10 3.74 8.68 0.56
C ILE A 10 2.30 8.70 0.02
N ILE A 11 1.56 9.79 0.19
CA ILE A 11 0.25 9.95 -0.45
C ILE A 11 0.40 9.92 -1.97
N LEU A 12 1.38 10.63 -2.53
CA LEU A 12 1.62 10.61 -3.97
C LEU A 12 1.94 9.19 -4.48
N LEU A 13 2.76 8.43 -3.77
CA LEU A 13 3.06 7.04 -4.09
C LEU A 13 1.83 6.13 -3.99
N CYS A 14 0.96 6.32 -3.02
CA CYS A 14 -0.31 5.58 -2.94
C CYS A 14 -1.19 5.90 -4.14
N LEU A 15 -1.37 7.20 -4.43
CA LEU A 15 -2.23 7.68 -5.52
C LEU A 15 -1.69 7.37 -6.91
N THR A 16 -0.41 7.03 -7.05
CA THR A 16 0.23 6.69 -8.33
C THR A 16 0.59 5.22 -8.39
N LEU A 17 1.73 4.85 -7.82
CA LEU A 17 2.25 3.49 -7.84
C LEU A 17 1.28 2.50 -7.19
N GLY A 18 0.71 2.82 -6.04
CA GLY A 18 -0.14 1.89 -5.29
C GLY A 18 -1.47 1.58 -5.98
N LEU A 19 -2.07 2.57 -6.64
CA LEU A 19 -3.33 2.41 -7.37
C LEU A 19 -3.16 2.02 -8.84
N ALA A 20 -1.94 2.00 -9.37
CA ALA A 20 -1.69 1.61 -10.76
C ALA A 20 -1.99 0.12 -11.00
N PRO A 21 -2.45 -0.24 -12.21
CA PRO A 21 -3.05 0.63 -13.22
C PRO A 21 -4.45 1.10 -12.79
N PHE A 22 -4.87 2.30 -13.19
CA PHE A 22 -6.18 2.83 -12.76
C PHE A 22 -7.37 2.22 -13.52
N PHE A 23 -7.11 1.57 -14.66
CA PHE A 23 -8.12 0.96 -15.51
C PHE A 23 -7.60 -0.40 -16.04
N PRO A 24 -8.46 -1.43 -16.15
CA PRO A 24 -9.85 -1.46 -15.70
C PRO A 24 -9.99 -1.49 -14.18
N GLU A 25 -8.97 -1.96 -13.46
CA GLU A 25 -8.91 -1.97 -12.00
C GLU A 25 -7.46 -1.94 -11.48
N PRO A 26 -7.22 -1.37 -10.28
CA PRO A 26 -5.91 -1.42 -9.62
C PRO A 26 -5.41 -2.85 -9.41
N HIS A 27 -4.12 -3.07 -9.68
CA HIS A 27 -3.48 -4.37 -9.46
C HIS A 27 -3.67 -4.82 -8.01
N LEU A 28 -3.43 -3.93 -7.04
CA LEU A 28 -3.63 -4.23 -5.63
C LEU A 28 -5.04 -4.77 -5.35
N TRP A 29 -6.08 -4.14 -5.92
CA TRP A 29 -7.46 -4.58 -5.70
C TRP A 29 -7.77 -5.92 -6.36
N GLY A 30 -7.31 -6.12 -7.60
CA GLY A 30 -7.42 -7.39 -8.31
C GLY A 30 -6.77 -8.55 -7.56
N LYS A 31 -5.53 -8.36 -7.10
CA LYS A 31 -4.79 -9.39 -6.33
C LYS A 31 -5.44 -9.68 -4.97
N LEU A 32 -5.96 -8.68 -4.26
CA LEU A 32 -6.69 -8.89 -3.00
C LEU A 32 -7.95 -9.73 -3.20
N LYS A 33 -8.74 -9.46 -4.25
CA LYS A 33 -9.90 -10.30 -4.61
C LYS A 33 -9.48 -11.72 -4.96
N TRP A 34 -8.38 -11.88 -5.70
CA TRP A 34 -7.85 -13.20 -6.06
C TRP A 34 -7.45 -14.00 -4.82
N ILE A 35 -6.78 -13.37 -3.85
CA ILE A 35 -6.47 -13.99 -2.56
C ILE A 35 -7.73 -14.35 -1.79
N ALA A 36 -8.73 -13.48 -1.75
CA ALA A 36 -10.02 -13.77 -1.11
C ALA A 36 -10.73 -14.99 -1.77
N GLY A 37 -10.51 -15.23 -3.06
CA GLY A 37 -10.95 -16.42 -3.80
C GLY A 37 -10.05 -17.65 -3.63
N GLY A 38 -9.10 -17.64 -2.70
CA GLY A 38 -8.21 -18.76 -2.38
C GLY A 38 -6.89 -18.79 -3.13
N ALA A 39 -6.53 -17.73 -3.88
CA ALA A 39 -5.25 -17.61 -4.59
C ALA A 39 -4.92 -18.78 -5.54
N HIS A 40 -5.93 -19.47 -6.05
CA HIS A 40 -5.74 -20.60 -6.95
C HIS A 40 -5.00 -20.17 -8.22
N GLY A 41 -3.88 -20.84 -8.52
CA GLY A 41 -3.05 -20.58 -9.69
C GLY A 41 -2.12 -19.36 -9.60
N MET A 42 -2.11 -18.65 -8.46
CA MET A 42 -1.31 -17.45 -8.27
C MET A 42 0.19 -17.77 -8.31
N GLN A 43 0.94 -17.08 -9.16
CA GLN A 43 2.38 -17.28 -9.34
C GLN A 43 3.18 -16.38 -8.39
N PRO A 44 4.46 -16.68 -8.12
CA PRO A 44 5.33 -15.80 -7.32
C PRO A 44 5.34 -14.34 -7.79
N MET A 45 5.26 -14.11 -9.11
CA MET A 45 5.21 -12.77 -9.67
C MET A 45 3.92 -12.00 -9.33
N ASP A 46 2.80 -12.70 -9.15
CA ASP A 46 1.54 -12.09 -8.72
C ASP A 46 1.60 -11.63 -7.26
N TYR A 47 2.29 -12.39 -6.41
CA TYR A 47 2.55 -11.98 -5.03
C TYR A 47 3.52 -10.81 -4.95
N PHE A 48 4.54 -10.80 -5.83
CA PHE A 48 5.44 -9.65 -5.94
C PHE A 48 4.67 -8.40 -6.38
N ASP A 49 3.80 -8.50 -7.37
CA ASP A 49 2.95 -7.41 -7.85
C ASP A 49 2.03 -6.88 -6.73
N LEU A 50 1.37 -7.78 -5.99
CA LEU A 50 0.59 -7.40 -4.79
C LEU A 50 1.44 -6.64 -3.77
N LEU A 51 2.63 -7.14 -3.45
CA LEU A 51 3.52 -6.52 -2.47
C LEU A 51 3.98 -5.15 -2.99
N PHE A 52 4.39 -5.06 -4.24
CA PHE A 52 4.91 -3.84 -4.85
C PHE A 52 3.87 -2.71 -4.86
N HIS A 53 2.64 -3.01 -5.26
CA HIS A 53 1.53 -2.05 -5.22
C HIS A 53 0.98 -1.83 -3.80
N GLY A 54 1.12 -2.79 -2.89
CA GLY A 54 0.72 -2.68 -1.49
C GLY A 54 1.69 -1.89 -0.60
N LEU A 55 2.99 -1.86 -0.94
CA LEU A 55 4.04 -1.21 -0.15
C LEU A 55 3.76 0.27 0.18
N PRO A 56 3.32 1.12 -0.76
CA PRO A 56 2.95 2.50 -0.45
C PRO A 56 1.89 2.62 0.65
N PHE A 57 0.88 1.75 0.66
CA PHE A 57 -0.18 1.77 1.66
C PHE A 57 0.31 1.29 3.03
N LEU A 58 1.20 0.29 3.07
CA LEU A 58 1.86 -0.11 4.32
C LEU A 58 2.68 1.04 4.93
N LEU A 59 3.39 1.81 4.09
CA LEU A 59 4.10 3.02 4.53
C LEU A 59 3.12 4.10 5.04
N LEU A 60 1.98 4.27 4.37
CA LEU A 60 0.94 5.20 4.82
C LEU A 60 0.40 4.81 6.20
N ILE A 61 0.03 3.55 6.39
CA ILE A 61 -0.44 3.01 7.68
C ILE A 61 0.60 3.24 8.78
N ARG A 62 1.88 2.97 8.49
CA ARG A 62 2.98 3.23 9.42
C ARG A 62 3.03 4.69 9.87
N ILE A 63 2.94 5.65 8.94
CA ILE A 63 2.98 7.07 9.29
C ILE A 63 1.76 7.46 10.11
N VAL A 64 0.56 7.04 9.70
CA VAL A 64 -0.68 7.35 10.43
C VAL A 64 -0.58 6.84 11.87
N PHE A 65 -0.15 5.60 12.07
CA PHE A 65 0.02 5.03 13.41
C PHE A 65 1.05 5.82 14.23
N ARG A 66 2.18 6.19 13.64
CA ARG A 66 3.20 7.01 14.32
C ARG A 66 2.67 8.38 14.73
N GLU A 67 1.91 9.06 13.86
CA GLU A 67 1.35 10.37 14.19
C GLU A 67 0.28 10.28 15.28
N ILE A 68 -0.53 9.20 15.29
CA ILE A 68 -1.44 8.90 16.39
C ILE A 68 -0.66 8.73 17.70
N GLN A 69 0.38 7.89 17.72
CA GLN A 69 1.20 7.67 18.91
C GLN A 69 1.87 8.95 19.43
N LYS A 70 2.40 9.80 18.53
CA LYS A 70 2.97 11.10 18.91
C LYS A 70 1.93 12.01 19.55
N LYS A 71 0.71 12.06 18.99
CA LYS A 71 -0.39 12.84 19.53
C LYS A 71 -0.78 12.35 20.93
N THR A 72 -0.86 11.04 21.13
CA THR A 72 -1.13 10.42 22.44
C THR A 72 -0.06 10.76 23.48
N LYS A 73 1.23 10.79 23.11
CA LYS A 73 2.32 11.12 24.05
C LYS A 73 2.46 12.61 24.37
N ARG A 74 1.85 13.49 23.57
CA ARG A 74 1.93 14.95 23.73
C ARG A 74 0.78 15.50 24.58
N ASN A 75 -0.26 14.70 24.80
CA ASN A 75 -1.36 14.97 25.73
C ASN A 75 -1.05 14.32 27.08
#